data_AF-A0A382KEH5-F1
#
_entry.id   AF-A0A382KEH5-F1
#
_cell.length_a   1.000
_cell.length_b   1.000
_cell.length_c   1.000
_cell.angle_alpha   90.00
_cell.angle_beta   90.00
_cell.angle_gamma   90.00
#
_symmetry.space_group_name_H-M   'P 1'
#
loop_
_entity.id
_entity.type
_entity.pdbx_description
1 polymer ?
#
loop_
_entity_poly.entity_id
_entity_poly.type
_entity_poly.pdbx_seq_one_letter_code
_entity_poly.pdbx_strand_id
1 'polypeptide(L)'
;MVLSDADANSLIIVGAGGFGMMAALVAAGNEISVLLLEKPDKPGGSTAFSSRGIRAAGSRFRRVLDIEYSPEQYARDILGRNSNENDL
;
A
#
# COMPACT_ATOMS: atom_id res chain seq x y z
N MET A 1 27.55 -9.10 18.65
CA MET A 1 26.75 -7.92 18.28
C MET A 1 25.53 -7.94 19.18
N VAL A 2 25.52 -7.11 20.22
CA VAL A 2 24.40 -7.05 21.17
C VAL A 2 23.38 -6.10 20.56
N LEU A 3 22.20 -6.63 20.23
CA LEU A 3 21.07 -5.83 19.81
C LEU A 3 20.54 -5.12 21.06
N SER A 4 20.43 -3.79 20.98
CA SER A 4 19.84 -2.93 22.00
C SER A 4 18.32 -3.10 22.04
N ASP A 5 17.65 -2.69 23.12
CA ASP A 5 16.17 -2.68 23.17
C ASP A 5 15.54 -1.83 22.06
N ALA A 6 16.26 -0.86 21.52
CA ALA A 6 15.85 -0.10 20.34
C ALA A 6 15.74 -0.98 19.08
N ASP A 7 16.53 -2.06 18.99
CA ASP A 7 16.51 -2.99 17.87
C ASP A 7 15.35 -4.00 17.96
N ALA A 8 14.79 -4.22 19.16
CA ALA A 8 13.64 -5.11 19.36
C ALA A 8 12.31 -4.51 18.85
N ASN A 9 12.23 -3.18 18.71
CA ASN A 9 11.07 -2.45 18.19
C ASN A 9 11.42 -1.57 16.97
N SER A 10 12.26 -2.10 16.07
CA SER A 10 12.71 -1.43 14.86
C SER A 10 12.30 -2.18 13.59
N LEU A 11 11.90 -1.43 12.56
CA LEU A 11 11.51 -1.95 11.24
C LEU A 11 12.30 -1.25 10.13
N ILE A 12 12.98 -2.03 9.30
CA ILE A 12 13.63 -1.53 8.08
C ILE A 12 12.71 -1.81 6.89
N ILE A 13 12.40 -0.77 6.13
CA ILE A 13 11.59 -0.85 4.91
C ILE A 13 12.47 -0.45 3.72
N VAL A 14 12.54 -1.31 2.72
CA VAL A 14 13.33 -1.08 1.50
C VAL A 14 12.40 -0.70 0.35
N GLY A 15 12.57 0.51 -0.17
CA GLY A 15 11.79 1.14 -1.22
C GLY A 15 10.81 2.17 -0.67
N ALA A 16 11.01 3.45 -1.00
CA ALA A 16 10.12 4.56 -0.65
C ALA A 16 9.13 4.87 -1.79
N GLY A 17 8.61 3.83 -2.43
CA GLY A 17 7.42 3.93 -3.28
C GLY A 17 6.13 4.10 -2.46
N GLY A 18 4.98 4.17 -3.13
CA GLY A 18 3.69 4.36 -2.46
C GLY A 18 3.44 3.37 -1.32
N PHE A 19 3.69 2.08 -1.56
CA PHE A 19 3.48 1.05 -0.54
C PHE A 19 4.48 1.12 0.62
N GLY A 20 5.76 1.40 0.34
CA GLY A 20 6.77 1.50 1.40
C GLY A 20 6.54 2.70 2.32
N MET A 21 6.13 3.83 1.76
CA MET A 21 5.71 4.99 2.55
C MET A 21 4.45 4.70 3.38
N MET A 22 3.47 3.98 2.83
CA MET A 22 2.26 3.59 3.59
C MET A 22 2.58 2.62 4.73
N ALA A 23 3.45 1.63 4.48
CA ALA A 23 3.93 0.73 5.51
C ALA A 23 4.68 1.48 6.62
N ALA A 24 5.55 2.42 6.25
CA ALA A 24 6.29 3.26 7.20
C ALA A 24 5.34 4.11 8.06
N LEU A 25 4.32 4.73 7.44
CA LEU A 25 3.32 5.53 8.14
C LEU A 25 2.52 4.69 9.16
N VAL A 26 2.07 3.50 8.76
CA VAL A 26 1.33 2.60 9.65
C VAL A 26 2.20 2.12 10.80
N ALA A 27 3.45 1.71 10.53
CA ALA A 27 4.37 1.25 11.56
C ALA A 27 4.73 2.37 12.55
N ALA A 28 5.05 3.57 12.05
CA ALA A 28 5.30 4.73 12.90
C ALA A 28 4.08 5.10 13.77
N GLY A 29 2.86 4.96 13.23
CA GLY A 29 1.62 5.15 13.99
C GLY A 29 1.39 4.11 15.09
N ASN A 30 2.11 2.99 15.07
CA ASN A 30 2.13 1.96 16.12
C ASN A 30 3.40 2.05 17.00
N GLU A 31 4.03 3.22 17.05
CA GLU A 31 5.22 3.50 17.87
C GLU A 31 6.44 2.62 17.54
N ILE A 32 6.50 2.07 16.33
CA ILE A 32 7.66 1.33 15.83
C ILE A 32 8.68 2.32 15.27
N SER A 33 9.96 2.15 15.60
CA SER A 33 11.04 2.91 14.99
C SER A 33 11.27 2.43 13.55
N VAL A 34 11.13 3.31 12.56
CA VAL A 34 11.19 2.92 11.15
C VAL A 34 12.40 3.55 10.45
N LEU A 35 13.19 2.72 9.76
CA LEU A 35 14.17 3.14 8.77
C LEU A 35 13.63 2.85 7.37
N LEU A 36 13.24 3.90 6.63
CA LEU A 36 12.80 3.79 5.24
C LEU A 36 13.95 4.12 4.28
N LEU A 37 14.26 3.20 3.38
CA LEU A 37 15.36 3.32 2.43
C LEU A 37 14.83 3.45 1.00
N GLU A 38 15.52 4.25 0.19
CA GLU A 38 15.24 4.40 -1.25
C GLU A 38 16.55 4.54 -2.00
N LYS A 39 16.63 3.94 -3.19
CA LYS A 39 17.86 3.96 -3.99
C LYS A 39 18.04 5.29 -4.74
N PRO A 40 17.02 5.82 -5.46
CA PRO A 40 17.11 7.14 -6.06
C PRO A 40 17.13 8.29 -5.03
N ASP A 41 17.55 9.45 -5.51
CA ASP A 41 17.69 10.68 -4.71
C ASP A 41 16.36 11.23 -4.17
N LYS A 42 15.22 10.70 -4.65
CA LYS A 42 13.87 11.12 -4.26
C LYS A 42 12.95 9.92 -4.05
N PRO A 43 12.07 9.95 -3.04
CA PRO A 43 11.04 8.95 -2.85
C PRO A 43 9.98 9.02 -3.96
N GLY A 44 9.21 7.94 -4.09
CA GLY A 44 8.04 7.87 -4.96
C GLY A 44 8.02 6.68 -5.91
N GLY A 45 9.20 6.16 -6.29
CA GLY A 45 9.33 4.98 -7.15
C GLY A 45 8.43 5.02 -8.40
N SER A 46 7.88 3.87 -8.81
CA SER A 46 6.91 3.79 -9.91
C SER A 46 5.58 4.49 -9.59
N THR A 47 5.23 4.64 -8.31
CA THR A 47 4.00 5.33 -7.88
C THR A 47 4.02 6.80 -8.28
N ALA A 48 5.17 7.48 -8.24
CA ALA A 48 5.30 8.88 -8.67
C ALA A 48 5.02 9.07 -10.17
N PHE A 49 5.22 8.03 -11.00
CA PHE A 49 4.93 8.05 -12.43
C PHE A 49 3.51 7.54 -12.77
N SER A 50 2.75 7.10 -11.77
CA SER A 50 1.38 6.59 -11.95
C SER A 50 0.45 7.70 -12.40
N SER A 51 -0.06 7.62 -13.63
CA SER A 51 -1.12 8.50 -14.14
C SER A 51 -2.53 8.00 -13.86
N ARG A 52 -2.65 6.75 -13.39
CA ARG A 52 -3.95 6.12 -13.06
C ARG A 52 -4.21 6.25 -11.56
N GLY A 53 -5.39 6.77 -11.22
CA GLY A 53 -5.82 6.92 -9.83
C GLY A 53 -6.08 5.60 -9.11
N ILE A 54 -6.31 5.68 -7.81
CA ILE A 54 -6.64 4.54 -6.94
C ILE A 54 -8.08 4.10 -7.21
N ARG A 55 -8.28 2.80 -7.49
CA ARG A 55 -9.62 2.22 -7.59
C ARG A 55 -10.12 1.78 -6.22
N ALA A 56 -11.23 2.39 -5.78
CA ALA A 56 -11.89 2.06 -4.52
C ALA A 56 -13.41 1.90 -4.74
N ALA A 57 -13.85 0.65 -4.86
CA ALA A 57 -15.27 0.29 -4.88
C ALA A 57 -15.95 0.62 -3.54
N GLY A 58 -17.24 0.97 -3.56
CA GLY A 58 -17.98 1.40 -2.36
C GLY A 58 -17.50 2.72 -1.72
N SER A 59 -16.49 3.39 -2.29
CA SER A 59 -15.96 4.63 -1.73
C SER A 59 -17.01 5.73 -1.68
N ARG A 60 -16.86 6.66 -0.73
CA ARG A 60 -17.73 7.83 -0.60
C ARG A 60 -17.84 8.63 -1.90
N PHE A 61 -16.76 8.67 -2.70
CA PHE A 61 -16.72 9.40 -3.96
C PHE A 61 -17.64 8.79 -5.02
N ARG A 62 -17.78 7.46 -5.04
CA ARG A 62 -18.73 6.78 -5.94
C ARG A 62 -20.17 6.94 -5.46
N ARG A 63 -20.39 6.91 -4.15
CA ARG A 63 -21.72 7.16 -3.54
C ARG A 63 -22.25 8.55 -3.85
N VAL A 64 -21.39 9.58 -3.85
CA VAL A 64 -21.77 10.95 -4.24
C VAL A 64 -22.18 11.07 -5.71
N LEU A 65 -21.75 10.11 -6.55
CA LEU A 65 -22.09 10.05 -7.97
C LEU A 65 -23.24 9.06 -8.26
N ASP A 66 -23.92 8.55 -7.22
CA ASP A 66 -24.97 7.52 -7.33
C ASP A 66 -24.52 6.26 -8.09
N ILE A 67 -23.22 5.93 -8.01
CA ILE A 67 -22.66 4.72 -8.62
C ILE A 67 -22.70 3.57 -7.61
N GLU A 68 -23.65 2.66 -7.78
CA GLU A 68 -23.70 1.40 -7.06
C GLU A 68 -22.66 0.41 -7.59
N TYR A 69 -21.58 0.24 -6.84
CA TYR A 69 -20.54 -0.74 -7.14
C TYR A 69 -19.82 -1.18 -5.88
N SER A 70 -20.08 -2.42 -5.47
CA SER A 70 -19.67 -2.97 -4.20
C SER A 70 -18.22 -3.51 -4.21
N PRO A 71 -17.56 -3.59 -3.04
CA PRO A 71 -16.25 -4.26 -2.92
C PRO A 71 -16.26 -5.70 -3.43
N GLU A 72 -17.33 -6.46 -3.19
CA GLU A 72 -17.48 -7.85 -3.61
C GLU A 72 -17.61 -7.98 -5.12
N GLN A 73 -18.32 -7.06 -5.77
CA GLN A 73 -18.35 -6.96 -7.23
C GLN A 73 -16.94 -6.70 -7.77
N TYR A 74 -16.21 -5.76 -7.16
CA TYR A 74 -14.86 -5.45 -7.61
C TYR A 74 -13.88 -6.61 -7.42
N ALA A 75 -13.97 -7.35 -6.32
CA ALA A 75 -13.17 -8.53 -6.08
C ALA A 75 -13.41 -9.60 -7.15
N ARG A 76 -14.68 -9.88 -7.47
CA ARG A 76 -15.05 -10.82 -8.56
C ARG A 76 -14.51 -10.35 -9.92
N ASP A 77 -14.60 -9.06 -10.22
CA ASP A 77 -14.09 -8.51 -11.49
C ASP A 77 -12.56 -8.61 -11.60
N ILE A 78 -11.82 -8.45 -10.50
CA ILE A 78 -10.36 -8.64 -10.48
C ILE A 78 -10.01 -10.11 -10.74
N LEU A 79 -10.65 -11.04 -10.02
CA LEU A 79 -10.38 -12.48 -10.18
C LEU A 79 -10.72 -12.96 -11.59
N GLY A 80 -11.87 -12.52 -12.14
CA GLY A 80 -12.31 -12.85 -13.48
C GLY A 80 -11.39 -12.35 -14.60
N ARG A 81 -10.55 -11.33 -14.36
CA ARG A 81 -9.58 -10.84 -15.36
C ARG A 81 -8.43 -11.78 -15.65
N ASN A 82 -8.15 -12.71 -14.74
CA ASN A 82 -7.14 -13.74 -14.94
C ASN A 82 -7.73 -15.13 -14.70
N SER A 83 -8.95 -15.36 -15.22
CA SER A 83 -9.61 -16.67 -15.22
C SER A 83 -9.74 -17.34 -13.84
N ASN A 84 -9.71 -16.56 -12.75
CA ASN A 84 -9.64 -17.04 -11.37
C ASN A 84 -8.42 -17.93 -11.04
N GLU A 85 -7.29 -17.73 -11.73
CA GLU A 85 -6.10 -18.59 -11.60
C GLU A 85 -5.09 -18.17 -10.50
N ASN A 86 -5.31 -17.04 -9.81
CA ASN A 86 -4.36 -16.49 -8.81
C ASN A 86 -4.89 -16.53 -7.37
N ASP A 87 -5.86 -17.39 -7.09
CA ASP A 87 -6.43 -17.59 -5.74
C ASP A 87 -5.88 -18.89 -5.08
N LEU A 88 -4.77 -19.41 -5.63
CA LEU A 88 -4.01 -20.56 -5.12
C LEU A 88 -2.83 -20.12 -4.24
#